data_AF-A0A060CHJ9-F1
#
_entry.id   AF-A0A060CHJ9-F1
#
_cell.length_a   1.000
_cell.length_b   1.000
_cell.length_c   1.000
_cell.angle_alpha   90.00
_cell.angle_beta   90.00
_cell.angle_gamma   90.00
#
_symmetry.space_group_name_H-M   'P 1'
#
loop_
_entity.id
_entity.type
_entity.pdbx_description
1 polymer ?
#
loop_
_entity_poly.entity_id
_entity_poly.type
_entity_poly.pdbx_seq_one_letter_code
_entity_poly.pdbx_strand_id
1 'polypeptide(L)' 'MPYHLVTKYGGWRNRKMIDFFVKFADTCFERYRNQVKYWMTFNEINNQTGYQNEFCLFTNSGIRTA' A
#
# COMPACT_ATOMS: atom_id res chain seq x y z
N MET A 1 -0.28 -3.60 4.20
CA MET A 1 1.02 -3.76 3.47
C MET A 1 1.99 -4.60 4.31
N PRO A 2 3.04 -5.20 3.73
CA PRO A 2 4.03 -5.96 4.51
C PRO A 2 4.73 -5.10 5.58
N TYR A 3 4.74 -5.56 6.84
CA TYR A 3 5.33 -4.79 7.96
C TYR A 3 6.83 -4.51 7.79
N HIS A 4 7.55 -5.40 7.10
CA HIS A 4 8.95 -5.17 6.74
C HIS A 4 9.16 -3.89 5.92
N LEU A 5 8.22 -3.52 5.06
CA LEU A 5 8.32 -2.29 4.27
C LEU A 5 8.12 -1.04 5.13
N VAL A 6 7.34 -1.15 6.20
CA VAL A 6 7.20 -0.10 7.20
C VAL A 6 8.50 0.07 7.97
N THR A 7 9.03 -0.99 8.58
CA THR A 7 10.20 -0.89 9.45
C THR A 7 11.50 -0.59 8.71
N LYS A 8 11.68 -1.09 7.48
CA LYS A 8 12.91 -0.89 6.70
C LYS A 8 12.90 0.38 5.85
N TYR A 9 11.75 0.77 5.32
CA TYR A 9 11.66 1.87 4.35
C TYR A 9 10.80 3.05 4.83
N GLY A 10 10.05 2.93 5.94
CA GLY A 10 9.17 3.99 6.43
C GLY A 10 7.79 4.02 5.74
N GLY A 11 7.37 2.89 5.16
CA GLY A 11 6.08 2.78 4.48
C GLY A 11 5.96 3.75 3.31
N TRP A 12 4.75 4.28 3.09
CA TRP A 12 4.44 5.14 1.94
C TRP A 12 5.08 6.54 1.99
N ARG A 13 5.91 6.84 3.00
CA ARG A 13 6.80 8.01 3.00
C ARG A 13 8.01 7.85 2.07
N ASN A 14 8.29 6.64 1.60
CA ASN A 14 9.47 6.34 0.78
C ASN A 14 9.11 6.03 -0.66
N ARG A 15 9.74 6.74 -1.60
CA ARG A 15 9.44 6.62 -3.03
C ARG A 15 9.69 5.22 -3.60
N LYS A 16 10.58 4.42 -3.00
CA LYS A 16 10.82 3.01 -3.38
C LYS A 16 9.57 2.14 -3.24
N MET A 17 8.58 2.56 -2.44
CA MET A 17 7.30 1.87 -2.34
C MET A 17 6.55 1.76 -3.65
N ILE A 18 6.73 2.74 -4.54
CA ILE A 18 6.13 2.73 -5.87
C ILE A 18 6.64 1.51 -6.64
N ASP A 19 7.96 1.32 -6.72
CA ASP A 19 8.58 0.20 -7.45
C ASP A 19 8.18 -1.16 -6.85
N PHE A 20 8.11 -1.26 -5.52
CA PHE A 20 7.67 -2.49 -4.85
C PHE A 20 6.20 -2.83 -5.15
N PHE A 21 5.33 -1.82 -5.16
CA PHE A 21 3.92 -2.02 -5.47
C PHE A 21 3.71 -2.35 -6.94
N VAL A 22 4.40 -1.67 -7.87
CA VAL A 22 4.34 -1.96 -9.30
C VAL A 22 4.78 -3.41 -9.56
N LYS A 23 5.89 -3.85 -8.98
CA LYS A 23 6.34 -5.25 -9.10
C LYS A 23 5.29 -6.25 -8.60
N PHE A 24 4.63 -5.96 -7.48
CA PHE A 24 3.55 -6.77 -6.95
C PHE A 24 2.35 -6.80 -7.91
N ALA A 25 1.91 -5.64 -8.38
CA ALA A 25 0.78 -5.50 -9.29
C ALA A 25 1.03 -6.24 -10.62
N ASP A 26 2.21 -6.08 -11.22
CA ASP A 26 2.60 -6.75 -12.46
C ASP A 26 2.59 -8.28 -12.30
N THR A 27 3.08 -8.78 -11.16
CA THR A 27 3.06 -10.22 -10.85
C THR A 27 1.62 -10.74 -10.76
N CYS A 28 0.73 -9.99 -10.12
CA CYS A 28 -0.69 -10.34 -10.03
C CYS A 28 -1.37 -10.29 -11.40
N PHE A 29 -1.16 -9.23 -12.18
CA PHE A 29 -1.76 -9.09 -13.50
C PHE A 29 -1.29 -10.20 -14.43
N GLU A 30 0.00 -10.53 -14.46
CA GLU A 30 0.50 -11.62 -15.29
C GLU A 30 -0.08 -12.98 -14.87
N ARG A 31 -0.10 -13.27 -13.57
CA ARG A 31 -0.59 -14.57 -13.06
C ARG A 31 -2.09 -14.75 -13.27
N TYR A 32 -2.88 -13.70 -13.10
CA TYR A 32 -4.34 -13.78 -13.03
C TYR A 32 -5.06 -13.16 -14.24
N ARG A 33 -4.33 -12.72 -15.28
CA ARG A 33 -4.88 -12.08 -16.50
C ARG A 33 -6.09 -12.76 -17.13
N ASN A 34 -6.16 -14.09 -17.07
CA ASN A 34 -7.25 -14.87 -17.68
C ASN A 34 -8.37 -15.24 -16.71
N GLN A 35 -8.23 -14.92 -15.42
CA GLN A 35 -9.18 -15.33 -14.36
C GLN A 35 -9.90 -14.13 -13.73
N VAL A 36 -9.24 -12.98 -13.63
CA VAL A 36 -9.75 -11.82 -12.89
C VAL A 36 -9.87 -10.60 -13.82
N LYS A 37 -11.10 -10.11 -14.01
CA LYS A 37 -11.42 -9.00 -14.92
C LYS A 37 -11.54 -7.65 -14.23
N TYR A 38 -11.84 -7.61 -12.94
CA TYR A 38 -12.11 -6.39 -12.18
C TYR A 38 -11.09 -6.24 -11.07
N TRP A 39 -10.50 -5.04 -10.98
CA TRP A 39 -9.42 -4.74 -10.05
C TRP A 39 -9.63 -3.37 -9.42
N MET A 40 -9.14 -3.22 -8.20
CA MET A 40 -8.93 -1.94 -7.54
C MET A 40 -7.50 -1.93 -6.99
N THR A 41 -6.87 -0.76 -6.93
CA THR A 41 -5.47 -0.63 -6.48
C THR A 41 -5.38 -0.45 -4.97
N PHE A 42 -5.90 0.67 -4.48
CA PHE A 42 -5.91 1.04 -3.07
C PHE A 42 -7.35 1.16 -2.59
N ASN A 43 -7.76 0.29 -1.67
CA ASN A 43 -9.03 0.44 -0.99
C ASN A 43 -9.02 1.71 -0.13
N GLU A 44 -10.05 2.56 -0.27
CA GLU A 44 -10.29 3.76 0.56
C GLU A 44 -9.03 4.60 0.84
N ILE A 45 -8.25 4.91 -0.19
CA ILE A 45 -6.97 5.63 -0.06
C ILE A 45 -7.08 6.97 0.70
N ASN A 46 -8.28 7.55 0.75
CA ASN A 46 -8.62 8.77 1.46
C ASN A 46 -8.77 8.59 2.98
N ASN A 47 -8.83 7.38 3.54
CA ASN A 47 -8.94 7.19 4.99
C ASN A 47 -7.76 7.82 5.76
N GLN A 48 -6.60 7.93 5.13
CA GLN A 48 -5.44 8.64 5.71
C GLN A 48 -5.68 10.16 5.93
N THR A 49 -6.74 10.74 5.36
CA THR A 49 -7.13 12.13 5.65
C THR A 49 -7.54 12.33 7.11
N GLY A 50 -7.97 11.27 7.80
CA GLY A 50 -8.14 11.26 9.25
C GLY A 50 -6.79 11.16 9.98
N TYR A 51 -5.87 12.10 9.73
CA TYR A 51 -4.47 12.06 10.20
C TYR A 51 -4.32 12.15 11.73
N GLN A 52 -5.38 12.46 12.46
CA GLN A 52 -5.40 12.38 13.94
C GLN A 52 -5.68 10.97 14.46
N ASN A 53 -6.10 10.05 13.59
CA ASN A 53 -6.33 8.65 13.93
C ASN A 53 -5.11 7.81 13.51
N GLU A 54 -4.33 7.36 14.49
CA GLU A 54 -3.13 6.53 14.25
C GLU A 54 -3.47 5.25 13.48
N PHE A 55 -4.63 4.65 13.76
CA PHE A 55 -5.07 3.46 13.03
C PHE A 55 -5.25 3.74 11.54
N CYS A 56 -5.85 4.87 11.18
CA CYS A 56 -6.02 5.25 9.78
C CYS A 56 -4.67 5.46 9.09
N LEU A 57 -3.73 6.17 9.73
CA LEU A 57 -2.40 6.41 9.15
C LEU A 57 -1.57 5.13 9.02
N PHE A 58 -1.64 4.25 10.01
CA PHE A 58 -0.86 3.02 10.01
C PHE A 58 -1.39 2.03 8.97
N THR A 59 -2.70 1.85 8.88
CA THR A 59 -3.30 0.86 7.98
C THR A 59 -3.27 1.28 6.51
N ASN A 60 -3.39 2.58 6.23
CA ASN A 60 -3.38 3.09 4.85
C ASN A 60 -1.95 3.37 4.36
N SER A 61 -1.13 4.01 5.20
CA SER A 61 0.14 4.59 4.77
C SER A 61 1.36 3.93 5.43
N GLY A 62 1.16 3.03 6.41
CA GLY A 62 2.26 2.44 7.17
C GLY A 62 2.99 3.48 8.02
N ILE A 63 2.29 4.54 8.42
CA ILE A 63 2.85 5.66 9.19
C ILE A 63 2.40 5.56 10.63
N ARG A 64 3.33 5.70 11.56
CA ARG A 64 3.04 5.89 12.99
C ARG A 64 3.24 7.37 13.31
N THR A 65 2.29 7.97 14.01
CA THR A 65 2.50 9.27 14.64
C THR A 65 3.43 9.08 15.84
N ALA A 66 4.34 10.03 16.05
CA ALA A 66 5.24 10.03 17.19
C ALA A 66 4.47 10.29 18.49
#